data_AF-A0A941W5X6-F1
#
_entry.id   AF-A0A941W5X6-F1
#
_cell.length_a   1.000
_cell.length_b   1.000
_cell.length_c   1.000
_cell.angle_alpha   90.00
_cell.angle_beta   90.00
_cell.angle_gamma   90.00
#
_symmetry.space_group_name_H-M   'P 1'
#
loop_
_entity.id
_entity.type
_entity.pdbx_description
1 polymer ?
#
loop_
_entity_poly.entity_id
_entity_poly.type
_entity_poly.pdbx_seq_one_letter_code
_entity_poly.pdbx_strand_id
1 'polypeptide(L)'
;MNIEFVDIQSKNLKLNLQLIDSSLPEILSYLLLYRYTESKSLLRDLLKIIEKKNPLNFDTEFNHPFYEYKIKNFLTDSALGMTPGRTWTGEYDATGGIIIVKEDGELVCYHIYNRNEFQEYLINNTKLEQASMTRYEFGELYEEGDRKLIKLNLQVRFN
;
A
#
# COMPACT_ATOMS: atom_id res chain seq x y z
N MET A 1 -3.29 -23.88 2.79
CA MET A 1 -4.13 -23.02 3.64
C MET A 1 -4.73 -21.96 2.73
N ASN A 2 -6.05 -21.89 2.60
CA ASN A 2 -6.72 -20.87 1.79
C ASN A 2 -7.01 -19.67 2.70
N ILE A 3 -6.42 -18.51 2.42
CA ILE A 3 -6.63 -17.27 3.18
C ILE A 3 -7.29 -16.30 2.22
N GLU A 4 -8.45 -15.80 2.61
CA GLU A 4 -9.25 -14.88 1.80
C GLU A 4 -9.40 -13.55 2.53
N PHE A 5 -9.28 -12.46 1.77
CA PHE A 5 -9.53 -11.13 2.30
C PHE A 5 -11.03 -10.94 2.55
N VAL A 6 -11.38 -10.45 3.74
CA VAL A 6 -12.77 -10.24 4.16
C VAL A 6 -13.11 -8.76 4.16
N ASP A 7 -12.40 -7.95 4.96
CA ASP A 7 -12.62 -6.51 5.00
C ASP A 7 -11.44 -5.77 5.68
N ILE A 8 -11.45 -4.44 5.56
CA ILE A 8 -10.61 -3.52 6.34
C ILE A 8 -11.36 -3.12 7.62
N GLN A 9 -10.71 -3.25 8.77
CA GLN A 9 -11.31 -2.95 10.08
C GLN A 9 -11.80 -1.50 10.21
N SER A 10 -11.03 -0.53 9.69
CA SER A 10 -11.40 0.89 9.71
C SER A 10 -12.24 1.25 8.49
N LYS A 11 -13.50 1.63 8.72
CA LYS A 11 -14.40 2.12 7.66
C LYS A 11 -13.83 3.34 6.94
N ASN A 12 -13.23 4.28 7.67
CA ASN A 12 -12.64 5.48 7.07
C ASN A 12 -11.47 5.12 6.15
N LEU A 13 -10.55 4.25 6.61
CA LEU A 13 -9.44 3.79 5.77
C LEU A 13 -9.95 3.07 4.52
N LYS A 14 -10.96 2.19 4.66
CA LYS A 14 -11.58 1.52 3.52
C LYS A 14 -12.07 2.51 2.47
N LEU A 15 -12.82 3.53 2.90
CA LEU A 15 -13.36 4.56 2.01
C LEU A 15 -12.25 5.42 1.38
N ASN A 16 -11.22 5.79 2.13
CA ASN A 16 -10.06 6.51 1.59
C ASN A 16 -9.38 5.70 0.48
N LEU A 17 -9.15 4.40 0.70
CA LEU A 17 -8.52 3.53 -0.30
C LEU A 17 -9.40 3.35 -1.53
N GLN A 18 -10.71 3.16 -1.34
CA GLN A 18 -11.67 3.05 -2.44
C GLN A 18 -11.81 4.35 -3.25
N LEU A 19 -11.61 5.51 -2.61
CA LEU A 19 -11.57 6.80 -3.31
C LEU A 19 -10.36 6.88 -4.26
N ILE A 20 -9.20 6.38 -3.84
CA ILE A 20 -7.99 6.33 -4.68
C ILE A 20 -8.20 5.35 -5.83
N ASP A 21 -8.65 4.13 -5.52
CA ASP A 21 -9.01 3.12 -6.51
C ASP A 21 -9.93 2.06 -5.87
N SER A 22 -11.01 1.70 -6.56
CA SER A 22 -12.02 0.77 -6.01
C SER A 22 -11.48 -0.59 -5.62
N SER A 23 -10.40 -1.06 -6.28
CA SER A 23 -9.77 -2.36 -6.04
C SER A 23 -8.56 -2.28 -5.10
N LEU A 24 -8.21 -1.08 -4.61
CA LEU A 24 -7.04 -0.89 -3.77
C LEU A 24 -7.10 -1.66 -2.44
N PRO A 25 -8.24 -1.79 -1.73
CA PRO A 25 -8.34 -2.63 -0.54
C PRO A 25 -7.89 -4.07 -0.81
N GLU A 26 -8.40 -4.70 -1.88
CA GLU A 26 -8.06 -6.06 -2.27
C GLU A 26 -6.59 -6.16 -2.66
N ILE A 27 -6.08 -5.23 -3.47
CA ILE A 27 -4.66 -5.23 -3.89
C ILE A 27 -3.73 -5.16 -2.68
N LEU A 28 -3.98 -4.23 -1.74
CA LEU A 28 -3.16 -4.10 -0.53
C LEU A 28 -3.26 -5.35 0.37
N SER A 29 -4.42 -6.00 0.42
CA SER A 29 -4.58 -7.26 1.14
C SER A 29 -3.68 -8.38 0.61
N TYR A 30 -3.55 -8.50 -0.72
CA TYR A 30 -2.68 -9.49 -1.34
C TYR A 30 -1.20 -9.15 -1.15
N LEU A 31 -0.83 -7.87 -1.27
CA LEU A 31 0.54 -7.43 -0.98
C LEU A 31 0.93 -7.73 0.46
N LEU A 32 0.01 -7.50 1.41
CA LEU A 32 0.21 -7.83 2.81
C LEU A 32 0.33 -9.34 3.02
N LEU A 33 -0.55 -10.13 2.39
CA LEU A 33 -0.45 -11.59 2.44
C LEU A 33 0.90 -12.08 1.90
N TYR A 34 1.34 -11.59 0.74
CA TYR A 34 2.61 -11.96 0.14
C TYR A 34 3.81 -11.51 0.98
N ARG A 35 3.71 -10.37 1.67
CA ARG A 35 4.71 -9.97 2.67
C ARG A 35 4.89 -11.02 3.74
N TYR A 36 3.81 -11.62 4.24
CA TYR A 36 3.86 -12.67 5.26
C TYR A 36 4.30 -14.03 4.71
N THR A 37 3.95 -14.37 3.46
CA THR A 37 4.21 -15.71 2.90
C THR A 37 5.54 -15.82 2.13
N GLU A 38 6.04 -14.72 1.55
CA GLU A 38 7.19 -14.74 0.62
C GLU A 38 8.48 -14.17 1.23
N SER A 39 8.46 -13.74 2.51
CA SER A 39 9.60 -13.13 3.21
C SER A 39 10.23 -11.92 2.48
N LYS A 40 9.45 -11.21 1.65
CA LYS A 40 9.86 -9.98 0.95
C LYS A 40 9.19 -8.77 1.58
N SER A 41 9.94 -7.71 1.86
CA SER A 41 9.41 -6.48 2.45
C SER A 41 9.38 -5.29 1.49
N LEU A 42 10.34 -5.19 0.57
CA LEU A 42 10.40 -4.10 -0.40
C LEU A 42 9.19 -4.15 -1.34
N LEU A 43 8.55 -3.00 -1.52
CA LEU A 43 7.32 -2.91 -2.30
C LEU A 43 7.56 -3.27 -3.77
N ARG A 44 8.71 -2.88 -4.34
CA ARG A 44 9.12 -3.29 -5.69
C ARG A 44 9.21 -4.81 -5.89
N ASP A 45 9.59 -5.55 -4.85
CA ASP A 45 9.71 -7.01 -4.93
C ASP A 45 8.34 -7.67 -4.78
N LEU A 46 7.48 -7.11 -3.91
CA LEU A 46 6.09 -7.54 -3.77
C LEU A 46 5.25 -7.26 -5.03
N LEU A 47 5.51 -6.14 -5.72
CA LEU A 47 4.88 -5.80 -6.99
C LEU A 47 5.14 -6.86 -8.05
N LYS A 48 6.39 -7.30 -8.21
CA LYS A 48 6.74 -8.40 -9.12
C LYS A 48 5.98 -9.69 -8.81
N ILE A 49 5.72 -9.96 -7.53
CA ILE A 49 5.00 -11.16 -7.10
C ILE A 49 3.51 -11.05 -7.44
N ILE A 50 2.87 -9.92 -7.11
CA ILE A 50 1.43 -9.74 -7.38
C ILE A 50 1.14 -9.64 -8.87
N GLU A 51 2.01 -9.03 -9.67
CA GLU A 51 1.87 -8.98 -11.13
C GLU A 51 1.95 -10.38 -11.74
N LYS A 52 2.90 -11.20 -11.27
CA LYS A 52 3.03 -12.59 -11.72
C LYS A 52 1.84 -13.44 -11.32
N LYS A 53 1.31 -13.27 -10.10
CA LYS A 53 0.19 -14.06 -9.58
C LYS A 53 -1.17 -13.58 -10.11
N ASN A 54 -1.27 -12.29 -10.45
CA ASN A 54 -2.47 -11.61 -10.91
C ASN A 54 -3.75 -12.02 -10.17
N PRO A 55 -3.82 -11.87 -8.83
CA PRO A 55 -4.92 -12.42 -8.04
C PRO A 55 -6.30 -11.81 -8.36
N LEU A 56 -6.35 -10.61 -8.93
CA LEU A 56 -7.59 -9.95 -9.36
C LEU A 56 -7.97 -10.29 -10.81
N ASN A 57 -7.18 -11.13 -11.49
CA ASN A 57 -7.40 -11.53 -12.88
C ASN A 57 -7.58 -10.33 -13.85
N PHE A 58 -6.75 -9.29 -13.69
CA PHE A 58 -6.75 -8.20 -14.67
C PHE A 58 -6.34 -8.73 -16.05
N ASP A 59 -6.93 -8.16 -17.10
CA ASP A 59 -6.59 -8.52 -18.47
C ASP A 59 -5.22 -7.96 -18.87
N THR A 60 -4.25 -8.86 -19.05
CA THR A 60 -2.87 -8.51 -19.36
C THR A 60 -2.54 -8.56 -20.86
N GLU A 61 -3.52 -8.67 -21.76
CA GLU A 61 -3.29 -8.79 -23.22
C GLU A 61 -2.31 -7.74 -23.75
N PHE A 62 -2.44 -6.49 -23.29
CA PHE A 62 -1.59 -5.38 -23.70
C PHE A 62 -0.55 -4.95 -22.64
N ASN A 63 -0.26 -5.80 -21.65
CA ASN A 63 0.72 -5.54 -20.60
C ASN A 63 0.50 -4.22 -19.82
N HIS A 64 -0.75 -3.85 -19.57
CA HIS A 64 -1.06 -2.70 -18.71
C HIS A 64 -0.57 -2.96 -17.27
N PRO A 65 0.19 -2.03 -16.65
CA PRO A 65 0.79 -2.23 -15.33
C PRO A 65 -0.22 -1.90 -14.21
N PHE A 66 -1.34 -2.63 -14.15
CA PHE A 66 -2.45 -2.31 -13.24
C PHE A 66 -2.03 -2.21 -11.78
N TYR A 67 -1.28 -3.19 -11.27
CA TYR A 67 -0.86 -3.24 -9.88
C TYR A 67 0.13 -2.13 -9.55
N GLU A 68 1.20 -1.99 -10.34
CA GLU A 68 2.20 -0.93 -10.15
C GLU A 68 1.56 0.46 -10.22
N TYR A 69 0.73 0.74 -11.22
CA TYR A 69 0.07 2.04 -11.38
C TYR A 69 -0.80 2.41 -10.18
N LYS A 70 -1.66 1.47 -9.72
CA LYS A 70 -2.55 1.70 -8.58
C LYS A 70 -1.76 1.90 -7.29
N ILE A 71 -0.67 1.16 -7.09
CA ILE A 71 0.21 1.32 -5.94
C ILE A 71 1.01 2.62 -5.98
N LYS A 72 1.49 3.07 -7.15
CA LYS A 72 2.11 4.40 -7.30
C LYS A 72 1.16 5.51 -6.86
N ASN A 73 -0.10 5.44 -7.26
CA ASN A 73 -1.11 6.43 -6.86
C ASN A 73 -1.39 6.39 -5.35
N PHE A 74 -1.52 5.20 -4.78
CA PHE A 74 -1.66 5.04 -3.33
C PHE A 74 -0.50 5.69 -2.55
N LEU A 75 0.75 5.44 -2.96
CA LEU A 75 1.92 6.05 -2.30
C LEU A 75 1.97 7.56 -2.51
N THR A 76 1.57 8.04 -3.69
CA THR A 76 1.52 9.47 -4.02
C THR A 76 0.55 10.18 -3.09
N ASP A 77 -0.68 9.70 -2.98
CA ASP A 77 -1.70 10.30 -2.11
C ASP A 77 -1.31 10.19 -0.63
N SER A 78 -0.73 9.05 -0.23
CA SER A 78 -0.20 8.87 1.13
C SER A 78 0.91 9.87 1.47
N ALA A 79 1.82 10.13 0.53
CA ALA A 79 2.93 11.07 0.72
C ALA A 79 2.47 12.54 0.70
N LEU A 80 1.36 12.84 0.03
CA LEU A 80 0.83 14.20 -0.14
C LEU A 80 -0.28 14.60 0.85
N GLY A 81 -0.65 13.73 1.79
CA GLY A 81 -1.55 14.10 2.89
C GLY A 81 -2.57 13.03 3.30
N MET A 82 -2.76 11.97 2.51
CA MET A 82 -3.71 10.91 2.88
C MET A 82 -3.25 10.18 4.14
N THR A 83 -4.12 10.12 5.14
CA THR A 83 -3.88 9.37 6.39
C THR A 83 -5.05 8.43 6.69
N PRO A 84 -4.84 7.31 7.42
CA PRO A 84 -5.91 6.37 7.76
C PRO A 84 -7.02 6.96 8.65
N GLY A 85 -6.69 7.96 9.46
CA GLY A 85 -7.54 8.49 10.53
C GLY A 85 -8.44 9.65 10.15
N ARG A 86 -8.25 10.26 8.98
CA ARG A 86 -9.04 11.41 8.50
C ARG A 86 -9.64 11.09 7.13
N THR A 87 -10.79 11.69 6.83
CA THR A 87 -11.40 11.53 5.50
C THR A 87 -10.49 12.14 4.44
N TRP A 88 -10.14 11.34 3.43
CA TRP A 88 -9.40 11.81 2.28
C TRP A 88 -10.36 12.45 1.27
N THR A 89 -10.05 13.66 0.83
CA THR A 89 -10.84 14.39 -0.18
C THR A 89 -10.16 14.46 -1.53
N GLY A 90 -8.89 14.01 -1.63
CA GLY A 90 -8.04 14.18 -2.80
C GLY A 90 -7.30 15.53 -2.85
N GLU A 91 -7.48 16.38 -1.84
CA GLU A 91 -6.76 17.65 -1.74
C GLU A 91 -5.41 17.45 -1.05
N TYR A 92 -4.33 17.82 -1.75
CA TYR A 92 -2.97 17.68 -1.24
C TYR A 92 -2.60 18.77 -0.23
N ASP A 93 -1.98 18.37 0.88
CA ASP A 93 -1.47 19.30 1.90
C ASP A 93 -0.32 20.17 1.37
N ALA A 94 0.43 19.65 0.39
CA ALA A 94 1.57 20.32 -0.25
C ALA A 94 1.25 20.67 -1.70
N THR A 95 0.97 21.95 -1.96
CA THR A 95 0.68 22.46 -3.32
C THR A 95 1.93 22.93 -4.09
N GLY A 96 3.06 23.15 -3.41
CA GLY A 96 4.32 23.62 -4.00
C GLY A 96 5.33 22.53 -4.39
N GLY A 97 5.07 21.27 -4.03
CA GLY A 97 6.01 20.15 -4.15
C GLY A 97 6.44 19.56 -2.79
N ILE A 98 7.21 18.46 -2.83
CA ILE A 98 7.79 17.80 -1.65
C ILE A 98 9.30 17.98 -1.67
N ILE A 99 9.88 18.30 -0.52
CA ILE A 99 11.34 18.27 -0.31
C ILE A 99 11.68 16.96 0.41
N ILE A 100 12.53 16.15 -0.21
CA ILE A 100 13.07 14.92 0.37
C ILE A 100 14.53 15.14 0.73
N VAL A 101 14.89 14.86 1.98
CA VAL A 101 16.27 14.88 2.46
C VAL A 101 16.77 13.43 2.45
N LYS A 102 17.75 13.13 1.59
CA LYS A 102 18.39 11.81 1.57
C LYS A 102 19.34 11.64 2.76
N GLU A 103 19.73 10.39 3.05
CA GLU A 103 20.67 10.07 4.14
C GLU A 103 22.04 10.75 3.99
N ASP A 104 22.47 11.04 2.77
CA ASP A 104 23.72 11.76 2.44
C ASP A 104 23.61 13.28 2.54
N GLY A 105 22.44 13.80 2.93
CA GLY A 105 22.16 15.23 3.03
C GLY A 105 21.81 15.90 1.70
N GLU A 106 21.73 15.15 0.59
CA GLU A 106 21.23 15.69 -0.68
C GLU A 106 19.73 16.02 -0.56
N LEU A 107 19.38 17.23 -1.01
CA LEU A 107 18.00 17.69 -1.08
C LEU A 107 17.45 17.41 -2.47
N VAL A 108 16.39 16.63 -2.55
CA VAL A 108 15.62 16.43 -3.78
C VAL A 108 14.28 17.13 -3.65
N CYS A 109 14.07 18.15 -4.49
CA CYS A 109 12.80 18.87 -4.56
C CYS A 109 11.96 18.29 -5.71
N TYR A 110 10.90 17.58 -5.37
CA TYR A 110 9.91 17.14 -6.34
C TYR A 110 8.80 18.17 -6.44
N HIS A 111 8.81 18.97 -7.51
CA HIS A 111 7.60 19.66 -7.93
C HIS A 111 6.64 18.67 -8.57
N ILE A 112 5.32 18.93 -8.49
CA ILE A 112 4.25 18.07 -9.05
C ILE A 112 4.50 17.74 -10.55
N TYR A 113 5.28 18.57 -11.26
CA TYR A 113 5.69 18.36 -12.65
C TYR A 113 6.56 17.11 -12.90
N ASN A 114 7.28 16.61 -11.90
CA ASN A 114 8.11 15.40 -12.05
C ASN A 114 7.51 14.19 -11.34
N ARG A 115 6.20 13.97 -11.57
CA ARG A 115 5.41 12.91 -10.94
C ARG A 115 6.00 11.52 -11.18
N ASN A 116 6.52 11.24 -12.36
CA ASN A 116 7.07 9.92 -12.68
C ASN A 116 8.30 9.60 -11.83
N GLU A 117 9.27 10.52 -11.75
CA GLU A 117 10.46 10.31 -10.94
C GLU A 117 10.12 10.22 -9.45
N PHE A 118 9.19 11.06 -8.99
CA PHE A 118 8.68 10.98 -7.63
C PHE A 118 8.06 9.60 -7.33
N GLN A 119 7.19 9.09 -8.20
CA GLN A 119 6.57 7.78 -8.01
C GLN A 119 7.57 6.63 -8.06
N GLU A 120 8.59 6.71 -8.93
CA GLU A 120 9.69 5.75 -8.94
C GLU A 120 10.48 5.79 -7.63
N TYR A 121 10.78 6.98 -7.13
CA TYR A 121 11.45 7.14 -5.85
C TYR A 121 10.63 6.51 -4.71
N LEU A 122 9.32 6.78 -4.65
CA LEU A 122 8.45 6.20 -3.63
C LEU A 122 8.45 4.67 -3.67
N ILE A 123 8.28 4.05 -4.84
CA ILE A 123 8.28 2.58 -4.95
C ILE A 123 9.62 1.96 -4.54
N ASN A 124 10.72 2.56 -4.97
CA ASN A 124 12.05 2.01 -4.73
C ASN A 124 12.49 2.15 -3.27
N ASN A 125 11.95 3.13 -2.54
CA ASN A 125 12.29 3.41 -1.14
C ASN A 125 11.19 3.03 -0.15
N THR A 126 10.12 2.35 -0.58
CA THR A 126 9.04 1.90 0.32
C THR A 126 9.12 0.41 0.62
N LYS A 127 8.86 0.05 1.88
CA LYS A 127 8.69 -1.34 2.33
C LYS A 127 7.43 -1.52 3.18
N LEU A 128 6.88 -2.73 3.16
CA LEU A 128 5.86 -3.18 4.12
C LEU A 128 6.55 -3.78 5.35
N GLU A 129 6.38 -3.12 6.49
CA GLU A 129 6.91 -3.58 7.77
C GLU A 129 5.91 -4.46 8.52
N GLN A 130 6.45 -5.35 9.34
CA GLN A 130 5.66 -6.09 10.30
C GLN A 130 5.64 -5.28 11.60
N ALA A 131 4.47 -4.77 11.96
CA ALA A 131 4.27 -4.11 13.24
C ALA A 131 4.45 -5.12 14.39
N SER A 132 4.73 -4.63 15.61
CA SER A 132 4.75 -5.47 16.80
C SER A 132 3.35 -6.04 17.07
N MET A 133 3.19 -7.37 16.96
CA MET A 133 1.92 -8.05 17.18
C MET A 133 1.35 -7.76 18.58
N THR A 134 2.20 -7.76 19.61
CA THR A 134 1.81 -7.53 21.00
C THR A 134 1.37 -6.09 21.28
N ARG A 135 1.97 -5.11 20.59
CA ARG A 135 1.63 -3.69 20.78
C ARG A 135 0.29 -3.31 20.16
N TYR A 136 -0.09 -3.99 19.07
CA TYR A 136 -1.25 -3.62 18.26
C TYR A 136 -2.32 -4.73 18.19
N GLU A 137 -2.19 -5.78 19.01
CA GLU A 137 -3.17 -6.85 19.20
C GLU A 137 -3.70 -7.46 17.88
N PHE A 138 -2.79 -7.90 17.01
CA PHE A 138 -3.09 -8.53 15.73
C PHE A 138 -2.20 -9.75 15.47
N GLY A 139 -2.58 -10.60 14.51
CA GLY A 139 -1.85 -11.82 14.15
C GLY A 139 -2.33 -13.09 14.88
N GLU A 140 -3.29 -12.96 15.79
CA GLU A 140 -3.95 -14.10 16.44
C GLU A 140 -5.23 -14.51 15.69
N LEU A 141 -5.49 -15.81 15.68
CA LEU A 141 -6.74 -16.35 15.14
C LEU A 141 -7.87 -16.09 16.14
N TYR A 142 -9.00 -15.61 15.65
CA TYR A 142 -10.24 -15.47 16.42
C TYR A 142 -11.41 -16.07 15.66
N GLU A 143 -12.45 -16.46 16.38
CA GLU A 143 -13.65 -17.07 15.82
C GLU A 143 -14.81 -16.08 15.86
N GLU A 144 -15.53 -15.97 14.75
CA GLU A 144 -16.75 -15.18 14.63
C GLU A 144 -17.83 -16.03 13.94
N GLY A 145 -18.69 -16.65 14.74
CA GLY A 145 -19.57 -17.73 14.29
C GLY A 145 -18.75 -18.94 13.84
N ASP A 146 -19.03 -19.48 12.66
CA ASP A 146 -18.33 -20.63 12.09
C ASP A 146 -17.04 -20.25 11.31
N ARG A 147 -16.63 -18.98 11.35
CA ARG A 147 -15.47 -18.47 10.60
C ARG A 147 -14.27 -18.29 11.51
N LYS A 148 -13.11 -18.78 11.05
CA LYS A 148 -11.79 -18.47 11.64
C LYS A 148 -11.19 -17.30 10.91
N LEU A 149 -10.91 -16.22 11.64
CA LEU A 149 -10.44 -14.95 11.12
C LEU A 149 -9.08 -14.61 11.72
N ILE A 150 -8.30 -13.83 10.99
CA ILE A 150 -7.03 -13.25 11.45
C ILE A 150 -6.99 -11.79 11.07
N LYS A 151 -6.52 -10.94 11.97
CA LYS A 151 -6.23 -9.53 11.68
C LYS A 151 -4.76 -9.39 11.30
N LEU A 152 -4.49 -8.75 10.17
CA LEU A 152 -3.15 -8.38 9.74
C LEU A 152 -3.06 -6.85 9.66
N ASN A 153 -1.95 -6.30 10.12
CA ASN A 153 -1.71 -4.86 10.10
C ASN A 153 -0.90 -4.47 8.88
N LEU A 154 -1.38 -3.46 8.14
CA LEU A 154 -0.63 -2.81 7.08
C LEU A 154 0.23 -1.69 7.69
N GLN A 155 1.55 -1.81 7.59
CA GLN A 155 2.47 -0.75 7.94
C GLN A 155 3.36 -0.43 6.73
N VAL A 156 3.20 0.77 6.19
CA VAL A 156 3.99 1.29 5.06
C VAL A 156 5.08 2.19 5.62
N ARG A 157 6.34 1.94 5.24
CA ARG A 157 7.48 2.76 5.69
C ARG A 157 8.36 3.15 4.52
N PHE A 158 8.69 4.44 4.48
CA PHE A 158 9.76 4.99 3.65
C PHE A 158 11.12 4.75 4.33
N ASN A 159 12.07 4.23 3.56
CA ASN A 159 13.48 4.18 3.92
C ASN A 159 14.17 5.47 3.51
#